data_AF-A0A9E0A5N8-F1
#
_entry.id   AF-A0A9E0A5N8-F1
#
_cell.length_a   1.000
_cell.length_b   1.000
_cell.length_c   1.000
_cell.angle_alpha   90.00
_cell.angle_beta   90.00
_cell.angle_gamma   90.00
#
_symmetry.space_group_name_H-M   'P 1'
#
loop_
_entity.id
_entity.type
_entity.pdbx_description
1 polymer ?
#
loop_
_entity_poly.entity_id
_entity_poly.type
_entity_poly.pdbx_seq_one_letter_code
_entity_poly.pdbx_strand_id
1 'polypeptide(L)'
;MLDKYRARWIGQMFAAAGVILSLSLVAYEMKLARDLAMADLYQQRTTLNVEIALAFFDRDEFHRALALQASGEELSMKQEMITVLAYDIAFLTMDSLYYQWELGLVPDDEWHAARATIISRLRDDTRARKAWIEGDGYREGFVEQVRILVPELSNQVAQPSSQ
;
A
#
# COMPACT_ATOMS: atom_id res chain seq x y z
N MET A 1 6.49 -63.31 8.85
CA MET A 1 6.05 -62.79 7.53
C MET A 1 5.32 -61.45 7.66
N LEU A 2 4.43 -61.27 8.64
CA LEU A 2 3.68 -60.01 8.89
C LEU A 2 4.53 -58.74 9.07
N ASP A 3 5.70 -58.83 9.71
CA ASP A 3 6.54 -57.63 9.96
C ASP A 3 7.15 -57.01 8.69
N LYS A 4 7.44 -57.83 7.67
CA LYS A 4 7.94 -57.32 6.38
C LYS A 4 6.88 -56.52 5.63
N TYR A 5 5.62 -56.93 5.73
CA TYR A 5 4.50 -56.21 5.13
C TYR A 5 4.23 -54.89 5.86
N ARG A 6 4.31 -54.87 7.20
CA ARG A 6 4.18 -53.63 8.00
C ARG A 6 5.30 -52.64 7.71
N ALA A 7 6.56 -53.10 7.65
CA ALA A 7 7.71 -52.26 7.33
C ALA A 7 7.61 -51.66 5.92
N ARG A 8 7.18 -52.45 4.92
CA ARG A 8 6.97 -51.97 3.54
C ARG A 8 5.85 -50.93 3.45
N TRP A 9 4.74 -51.14 4.16
CA TRP A 9 3.62 -50.19 4.20
C TRP A 9 4.02 -48.87 4.86
N ILE A 10 4.75 -48.91 5.99
CA ILE A 10 5.30 -47.72 6.65
C ILE A 10 6.24 -46.96 5.70
N GLY A 11 7.15 -47.67 5.03
CA GLY A 11 8.07 -47.06 4.06
C GLY A 11 7.35 -46.37 2.89
N GLN A 12 6.28 -46.97 2.37
CA GLN A 12 5.45 -46.34 1.33
C GLN A 12 4.74 -45.09 1.85
N MET A 13 4.31 -45.08 3.11
CA MET A 13 3.67 -43.90 3.69
C MET A 13 4.63 -42.75 3.91
N PHE A 14 5.86 -43.01 4.35
CA PHE A 14 6.90 -41.98 4.44
C PHE A 14 7.30 -41.45 3.06
N ALA A 15 7.38 -42.32 2.04
CA ALA A 15 7.65 -41.88 0.67
C ALA A 15 6.53 -40.95 0.15
N ALA A 16 5.26 -41.34 0.35
CA ALA A 16 4.12 -40.51 -0.03
C ALA A 16 4.09 -39.17 0.73
N ALA A 17 4.34 -39.19 2.04
CA ALA A 17 4.42 -37.98 2.85
C ALA A 17 5.58 -37.06 2.39
N GLY A 18 6.73 -37.63 2.03
CA GLY A 18 7.86 -36.88 1.48
C GLY A 18 7.51 -36.19 0.17
N VAL A 19 6.80 -36.87 -0.73
CA VAL A 19 6.31 -36.27 -1.98
C VAL A 19 5.32 -35.13 -1.69
N ILE A 20 4.32 -35.36 -0.83
CA ILE A 20 3.35 -34.31 -0.46
C ILE A 20 4.06 -33.09 0.12
N LEU A 21 4.98 -33.29 1.06
CA LEU A 21 5.71 -32.19 1.69
C LEU A 21 6.58 -31.42 0.69
N SER A 22 7.23 -32.12 -0.24
CA SER A 22 7.99 -31.48 -1.32
C SER A 22 7.10 -30.64 -2.26
N LEU A 23 5.93 -31.15 -2.63
CA LEU A 23 4.96 -30.41 -3.46
C LEU A 23 4.40 -29.18 -2.73
N SER A 24 4.12 -29.30 -1.44
CA SER A 24 3.69 -28.16 -0.62
C SER A 24 4.77 -27.08 -0.54
N LEU A 25 6.04 -27.46 -0.43
CA LEU A 25 7.16 -26.51 -0.40
C LEU A 25 7.33 -25.80 -1.75
N VAL A 26 7.27 -26.53 -2.87
CA VAL A 26 7.30 -25.94 -4.21
C VAL A 26 6.12 -24.98 -4.42
N ALA A 27 4.92 -25.38 -4.02
CA ALA A 27 3.75 -24.51 -4.11
C ALA A 27 3.91 -23.23 -3.27
N TYR A 28 4.54 -23.34 -2.10
CA TYR A 28 4.86 -22.20 -1.26
C TYR A 28 5.89 -21.26 -1.91
N GLU A 29 6.98 -21.80 -2.47
CA GLU A 29 7.99 -21.01 -3.19
C GLU A 29 7.40 -20.28 -4.41
N MET A 30 6.55 -20.96 -5.19
CA MET A 30 5.86 -20.35 -6.32
C MET A 30 4.90 -19.24 -5.89
N LYS A 31 4.18 -19.43 -4.77
CA LYS A 31 3.33 -18.38 -4.20
C LYS A 31 4.17 -17.18 -3.80
N LEU A 32 5.26 -17.39 -3.06
CA LEU A 32 6.15 -16.30 -2.63
C LEU A 32 6.73 -15.54 -3.83
N ALA A 33 7.21 -16.25 -4.85
CA ALA A 33 7.74 -15.65 -6.06
C ALA A 33 6.68 -14.82 -6.81
N ARG A 34 5.44 -15.32 -6.89
CA ARG A 34 4.33 -14.59 -7.49
C ARG A 34 4.00 -13.33 -6.69
N ASP A 35 3.91 -13.44 -5.37
CA ASP A 35 3.54 -12.32 -4.51
C ASP A 35 4.61 -11.21 -4.58
N LEU A 36 5.91 -11.57 -4.65
CA LEU A 36 7.01 -10.64 -4.92
C LEU A 36 6.93 -9.98 -6.31
N ALA A 37 6.63 -10.77 -7.36
CA ALA A 37 6.51 -10.23 -8.72
C ALA A 37 5.33 -9.24 -8.83
N MET A 38 4.23 -9.51 -8.13
CA MET A 38 3.10 -8.58 -8.07
C MET A 38 3.44 -7.31 -7.28
N ALA A 39 4.19 -7.42 -6.19
CA ALA A 39 4.71 -6.28 -5.44
C ALA A 39 5.55 -5.35 -6.34
N ASP A 40 6.47 -5.93 -7.12
CA ASP A 40 7.33 -5.19 -8.04
C ASP A 40 6.53 -4.50 -9.15
N LEU A 41 5.59 -5.20 -9.80
CA LEU A 41 4.70 -4.59 -10.79
C LEU A 41 3.89 -3.43 -10.20
N TYR A 42 3.38 -3.59 -8.98
CA TYR A 42 2.64 -2.54 -8.30
C TYR A 42 3.56 -1.34 -7.99
N GLN A 43 4.76 -1.58 -7.49
CA GLN A 43 5.75 -0.53 -7.23
C GLN A 43 6.15 0.21 -8.51
N GLN A 44 6.33 -0.49 -9.64
CA GLN A 44 6.60 0.13 -10.93
C GLN A 44 5.44 1.03 -11.38
N ARG A 45 4.19 0.57 -11.22
CA ARG A 45 3.00 1.39 -11.50
C ARG A 45 2.95 2.63 -10.61
N THR A 46 3.17 2.48 -9.31
CA THR A 46 3.21 3.63 -8.38
C THR A 46 4.32 4.60 -8.78
N THR A 47 5.50 4.09 -9.13
CA THR A 47 6.65 4.91 -9.55
C THR A 47 6.29 5.73 -10.78
N LEU A 48 5.68 5.12 -11.80
CA LEU A 48 5.23 5.82 -12.99
C LEU A 48 4.21 6.92 -12.67
N ASN A 49 3.22 6.64 -11.83
CA ASN A 49 2.22 7.63 -11.43
C ASN A 49 2.86 8.80 -10.66
N VAL A 50 3.79 8.51 -9.76
CA VAL A 50 4.55 9.51 -9.01
C VAL A 50 5.43 10.34 -9.94
N GLU A 51 6.10 9.74 -10.92
CA GLU A 51 6.92 10.46 -11.90
C GLU A 51 6.07 11.42 -12.74
N ILE A 52 4.88 10.99 -13.18
CA ILE A 52 3.94 11.86 -13.89
C ILE A 52 3.52 13.02 -12.99
N ALA A 53 3.15 12.76 -11.73
CA ALA A 53 2.76 13.81 -10.79
C ALA A 53 3.93 14.79 -10.51
N LEU A 54 5.15 14.27 -10.32
CA LEU A 54 6.35 15.07 -10.11
C LEU A 54 6.70 15.96 -11.29
N ALA A 55 6.32 15.60 -12.52
CA ALA A 55 6.51 16.46 -13.70
C ALA A 55 5.75 17.78 -13.60
N PHE A 56 4.65 17.83 -12.84
CA PHE A 56 3.86 19.04 -12.58
C PHE A 56 4.15 19.65 -11.20
N PHE A 57 5.03 19.04 -10.41
CA PHE A 57 5.30 19.44 -9.04
C PHE A 57 6.37 20.53 -8.96
N ASP A 58 5.97 21.71 -8.48
CA ASP A 58 6.86 22.83 -8.19
C ASP A 58 7.29 22.81 -6.72
N ARG A 59 8.51 22.31 -6.47
CA ARG A 59 9.07 22.17 -5.11
C ARG A 59 9.19 23.51 -4.38
N ASP A 60 9.60 24.57 -5.07
CA ASP A 60 9.80 25.88 -4.43
C ASP A 60 8.45 26.48 -4.03
N GLU A 61 7.44 26.34 -4.88
CA GLU A 61 6.08 26.77 -4.56
C GLU A 61 5.50 25.96 -3.39
N PHE A 62 5.77 24.65 -3.33
CA PHE A 62 5.35 23.81 -2.19
C PHE A 62 5.96 24.29 -0.87
N HIS A 63 7.27 24.56 -0.83
CA HIS A 63 7.91 25.04 0.40
C HIS A 63 7.40 26.43 0.82
N ARG A 64 7.12 27.31 -0.13
CA ARG A 64 6.46 28.61 0.15
C ARG A 64 5.07 28.41 0.72
N ALA A 65 4.28 27.50 0.14
CA ALA A 65 2.96 27.16 0.63
C ALA A 65 3.00 26.64 2.08
N LEU A 66 3.94 25.76 2.41
CA LEU A 66 4.12 25.27 3.78
C LEU A 66 4.47 26.38 4.77
N ALA A 67 5.31 27.34 4.36
CA ALA A 67 5.68 28.47 5.21
C ALA A 67 4.48 29.40 5.50
N LEU A 68 3.70 29.73 4.47
CA LEU A 68 2.48 30.54 4.59
C LEU A 68 1.40 29.83 5.42
N GLN A 69 1.24 28.52 5.23
CA GLN A 69 0.35 27.72 6.05
C GLN A 69 0.77 27.74 7.53
N ALA A 70 2.08 27.71 7.83
CA ALA A 70 2.58 27.78 9.19
C ALA A 70 2.41 29.17 9.83
N SER A 71 2.41 30.25 9.04
CA SER A 71 2.10 31.61 9.51
C SER A 71 0.60 31.90 9.62
N GLY A 72 -0.26 31.00 9.13
CA GLY A 72 -1.72 31.18 9.11
C GLY A 72 -2.21 32.08 7.98
N GLU A 73 -1.37 32.31 6.97
CA GLU A 73 -1.72 33.10 5.78
C GLU A 73 -2.46 32.25 4.75
N GLU A 74 -3.33 32.90 3.97
CA GLU A 74 -4.04 32.24 2.87
C GLU A 74 -3.09 31.87 1.74
N LEU A 75 -3.30 30.68 1.16
CA LEU A 75 -2.55 30.23 0.00
C LEU A 75 -3.16 30.80 -1.28
N SER A 76 -2.29 31.10 -2.24
CA SER A 76 -2.74 31.30 -3.62
C SER A 76 -3.28 29.99 -4.22
N MET A 77 -4.09 30.09 -5.27
CA MET A 77 -4.61 28.92 -5.99
C MET A 77 -3.50 27.97 -6.48
N LYS A 78 -2.37 28.52 -6.96
CA LYS A 78 -1.21 27.72 -7.39
C LYS A 78 -0.63 26.93 -6.20
N GLN A 79 -0.46 27.58 -5.06
CA GLN A 79 0.08 26.96 -3.85
C GLN A 79 -0.85 25.89 -3.29
N GLU A 80 -2.16 26.13 -3.31
CA GLU A 80 -3.15 25.12 -2.93
C GLU A 80 -3.07 23.90 -3.85
N MET A 81 -3.05 24.11 -5.17
CA MET A 81 -2.97 23.04 -6.16
C MET A 81 -1.70 22.19 -5.99
N ILE A 82 -0.54 22.83 -5.79
CA ILE A 82 0.73 22.11 -5.54
C ILE A 82 0.69 21.35 -4.21
N THR A 83 0.04 21.89 -3.17
CA THR A 83 -0.12 21.20 -1.88
C THR A 83 -1.04 19.98 -2.01
N VAL A 84 -2.13 20.08 -2.76
CA VAL A 84 -3.03 18.95 -3.07
C VAL A 84 -2.27 17.87 -3.84
N LEU A 85 -1.50 18.25 -4.86
CA LEU A 85 -0.66 17.33 -5.62
C LEU A 85 0.39 16.63 -4.73
N ALA A 86 0.97 17.33 -3.75
CA ALA A 86 1.89 16.72 -2.79
C ALA A 86 1.21 15.63 -1.96
N TYR A 87 -0.04 15.86 -1.53
CA TYR A 87 -0.82 14.88 -0.79
C TYR A 87 -1.20 13.68 -1.66
N ASP A 88 -1.56 13.89 -2.93
CA ASP A 88 -1.85 12.79 -3.85
C ASP A 88 -0.63 11.88 -4.06
N ILE A 89 0.56 12.46 -4.31
CA ILE A 89 1.83 11.71 -4.36
C ILE A 89 2.05 10.90 -3.07
N ALA A 90 1.78 11.52 -1.92
CA ALA A 90 1.92 10.86 -0.63
C ALA A 90 0.95 9.68 -0.49
N PHE A 91 -0.32 9.83 -0.89
CA PHE A 91 -1.31 8.75 -0.82
C PHE A 91 -1.00 7.60 -1.78
N LEU A 92 -0.55 7.89 -3.01
CA LEU A 92 -0.10 6.86 -3.95
C LEU A 92 1.08 6.05 -3.39
N THR A 93 2.05 6.75 -2.79
CA THR A 93 3.18 6.11 -2.13
C THR A 93 2.70 5.27 -0.94
N MET A 94 1.65 5.71 -0.26
CA MET A 94 1.15 5.04 0.95
C MET A 94 0.30 3.81 0.68
N ASP A 95 -0.50 3.80 -0.40
CA ASP A 95 -1.15 2.58 -0.88
C ASP A 95 -0.11 1.52 -1.28
N SER A 96 1.00 1.95 -1.90
CA SER A 96 2.12 1.07 -2.22
C SER A 96 2.80 0.49 -0.98
N LEU A 97 3.05 1.31 0.04
CA LEU A 97 3.59 0.81 1.30
C LEU A 97 2.61 -0.12 2.02
N TYR A 98 1.30 0.18 1.97
CA TYR A 98 0.26 -0.70 2.49
C TYR A 98 0.30 -2.08 1.82
N TYR A 99 0.49 -2.13 0.50
CA TYR A 99 0.59 -3.41 -0.21
C TYR A 99 1.81 -4.22 0.22
N GLN A 100 2.97 -3.57 0.33
CA GLN A 100 4.19 -4.24 0.76
C GLN A 100 4.08 -4.74 2.21
N TRP A 101 3.38 -4.00 3.08
CA TRP A 101 3.05 -4.45 4.43
C TRP A 101 2.13 -5.68 4.45
N GLU A 102 1.07 -5.71 3.62
CA GLU A 102 0.19 -6.90 3.52
C GLU A 102 0.95 -8.17 3.09
N LEU A 103 2.03 -8.00 2.31
CA LEU A 103 2.90 -9.09 1.89
C LEU A 103 3.97 -9.47 2.92
N GLY A 104 4.06 -8.75 4.04
CA GLY A 104 5.09 -8.94 5.07
C GLY A 104 6.47 -8.44 4.68
N LEU A 105 6.56 -7.55 3.67
CA LEU A 105 7.81 -6.95 3.20
C LEU A 105 8.16 -5.65 3.95
N VAL A 106 7.19 -5.04 4.62
CA VAL A 106 7.37 -3.85 5.46
C VAL A 106 7.07 -4.24 6.92
N PRO A 107 7.94 -3.90 7.88
CA PRO A 107 7.70 -4.10 9.31
C PRO A 107 6.44 -3.38 9.82
N ASP A 108 5.79 -3.97 10.84
CA ASP A 108 4.56 -3.41 11.42
C ASP A 108 4.76 -2.01 12.01
N ASP A 109 5.88 -1.76 12.67
CA ASP A 109 6.20 -0.47 13.30
C ASP A 109 6.42 0.65 12.27
N GLU A 110 7.15 0.35 11.19
CA GLU A 110 7.31 1.27 10.05
C GLU A 110 5.97 1.62 9.41
N TRP A 111 5.15 0.60 9.15
CA TRP A 111 3.81 0.80 8.61
C TRP A 111 2.95 1.65 9.53
N HIS A 112 2.92 1.34 10.83
CA HIS A 112 2.10 2.07 11.79
C HIS A 112 2.52 3.54 11.94
N ALA A 113 3.83 3.83 11.89
CA ALA A 113 4.34 5.19 11.92
C ALA A 113 3.92 5.99 10.66
N ALA A 114 4.10 5.39 9.48
CA ALA A 114 3.73 6.03 8.22
C ALA A 114 2.20 6.27 8.13
N ARG A 115 1.41 5.24 8.48
CA ARG A 115 -0.04 5.32 8.56
C ARG A 115 -0.51 6.43 9.50
N ALA A 116 0.05 6.52 10.71
CA ALA A 116 -0.33 7.55 11.68
C ALA A 116 -0.12 8.97 11.12
N THR A 117 0.96 9.18 10.37
CA THR A 117 1.25 10.47 9.72
C THR A 117 0.16 10.85 8.72
N ILE A 118 -0.21 9.95 7.81
CA ILE A 118 -1.25 10.21 6.81
C ILE A 118 -2.62 10.42 7.44
N ILE A 119 -2.97 9.60 8.44
CA ILE A 119 -4.26 9.72 9.13
C ILE A 119 -4.37 11.07 9.85
N SER A 120 -3.31 11.56 10.51
CA SER A 120 -3.31 12.91 11.08
C SER A 120 -3.53 13.97 10.00
N ARG A 121 -2.84 13.88 8.86
CA ARG A 121 -3.04 14.85 7.75
C ARG A 121 -4.47 14.87 7.23
N LEU A 122 -5.10 13.71 7.05
CA LEU A 122 -6.50 13.61 6.62
C LEU A 122 -7.49 14.24 7.62
N ARG A 123 -7.16 14.24 8.91
CA ARG A 123 -7.99 14.84 9.96
C ARG A 123 -7.75 16.35 10.09
N ASP A 124 -6.52 16.77 9.95
CA ASP A 124 -6.10 18.13 10.32
C ASP A 124 -6.06 19.09 9.12
N ASP A 125 -5.89 18.58 7.89
CA ASP A 125 -5.73 19.40 6.69
C ASP A 125 -6.84 19.17 5.65
N THR A 126 -7.60 20.23 5.36
CA THR A 126 -8.66 20.20 4.34
C THR A 126 -8.12 19.88 2.95
N ARG A 127 -6.87 20.25 2.64
CA ARG A 127 -6.23 19.94 1.35
C ARG A 127 -5.89 18.46 1.23
N ALA A 128 -5.51 17.81 2.34
CA ALA A 128 -5.30 16.36 2.37
C ALA A 128 -6.62 15.64 2.11
N ARG A 129 -7.73 16.10 2.71
CA ARG A 129 -9.06 15.56 2.40
C ARG A 129 -9.44 15.77 0.95
N LYS A 130 -9.19 16.95 0.40
CA LYS A 130 -9.45 17.25 -1.01
C LYS A 130 -8.69 16.30 -1.94
N ALA A 131 -7.38 16.13 -1.71
CA ALA A 131 -6.57 15.16 -2.45
C ALA A 131 -7.10 13.74 -2.32
N TRP A 132 -7.58 13.34 -1.15
CA TRP A 132 -8.18 12.02 -0.93
C TRP A 132 -9.50 11.83 -1.66
N ILE A 133 -10.37 12.85 -1.70
CA ILE A 133 -11.68 12.78 -2.35
C ILE A 133 -11.51 12.77 -3.88
N GLU A 134 -10.59 13.60 -4.38
CA GLU A 134 -10.31 13.74 -5.81
C GLU A 134 -9.39 12.63 -6.35
N GLY A 135 -8.66 11.96 -5.46
CA GLY A 135 -7.75 10.85 -5.79
C GLY A 135 -8.50 9.63 -6.30
N ASP A 136 -7.86 8.91 -7.23
CA ASP A 136 -8.40 7.69 -7.81
C ASP A 136 -7.35 6.56 -7.84
N GLY A 137 -7.82 5.35 -8.14
CA GLY A 137 -6.92 4.24 -8.44
C GLY A 137 -6.27 3.57 -7.23
N TYR A 138 -6.67 3.93 -6.00
CA TYR A 138 -6.22 3.25 -4.78
C TYR A 138 -6.83 1.85 -4.66
N ARG A 139 -6.11 0.94 -3.99
CA ARG A 139 -6.59 -0.42 -3.72
C ARG A 139 -7.70 -0.41 -2.66
N GLU A 140 -8.65 -1.33 -2.81
CA GLU A 140 -9.80 -1.46 -1.89
C GLU A 140 -9.37 -1.63 -0.43
N GLY A 141 -8.34 -2.45 -0.16
CA GLY A 141 -7.85 -2.64 1.22
C GLY A 141 -7.31 -1.35 1.84
N PHE A 142 -6.64 -0.50 1.06
CA PHE A 142 -6.14 0.79 1.56
C PHE A 142 -7.28 1.76 1.84
N VAL A 143 -8.24 1.84 0.91
CA VAL A 143 -9.45 2.63 1.05
C VAL A 143 -10.23 2.23 2.29
N GLU A 144 -10.42 0.93 2.51
CA GLU A 144 -11.12 0.42 3.70
C GLU A 144 -10.36 0.74 4.98
N GLN A 145 -9.03 0.66 4.97
CA GLN A 145 -8.25 1.02 6.14
C GLN A 145 -8.42 2.50 6.50
N VAL A 146 -8.37 3.39 5.51
CA VAL A 146 -8.61 4.83 5.75
C VAL A 146 -10.03 5.06 6.23
N ARG A 147 -11.02 4.35 5.69
CA ARG A 147 -12.43 4.42 6.12
C ARG A 147 -12.60 4.05 7.59
N ILE A 148 -11.98 2.97 8.04
CA ILE A 148 -12.03 2.53 9.44
C ILE A 148 -11.37 3.57 10.37
N LEU A 149 -10.25 4.15 9.94
CA LEU A 149 -9.45 5.05 10.78
C LEU A 149 -9.93 6.51 10.73
N VAL A 150 -10.62 6.91 9.66
CA VAL A 150 -11.17 8.25 9.47
C VAL A 150 -12.63 8.11 9.00
N PRO A 151 -13.54 7.68 9.90
CA PRO A 151 -14.92 7.36 9.53
C PRO A 151 -15.69 8.56 8.97
N GLU A 152 -15.24 9.77 9.28
CA GLU A 152 -15.75 11.05 8.77
C GLU A 152 -15.66 11.15 7.23
N LEU A 153 -14.67 10.48 6.62
CA LEU A 153 -14.44 10.46 5.18
C LEU A 153 -15.18 9.34 4.45
N SER A 154 -15.90 8.48 5.16
CA SER A 154 -16.56 7.27 4.60
C SER A 154 -17.58 7.56 3.50
N ASN A 155 -18.14 8.77 3.46
CA ASN A 155 -19.17 9.18 2.49
C ASN A 155 -18.62 10.02 1.32
N GLN A 156 -17.31 10.28 1.28
CA GLN A 156 -16.66 11.22 0.34
C GLN A 156 -15.49 10.55 -0.40
N VAL A 157 -15.54 9.24 -0.62
CA VAL A 157 -14.35 8.40 -0.84
C VAL A 157 -13.79 8.49 -2.26
N ALA A 158 -12.46 8.48 -2.38
CA ALA A 158 -11.74 8.01 -3.58
C ALA A 158 -12.36 6.73 -4.14
N GLN A 159 -12.55 6.65 -5.45
CA GLN A 159 -13.06 5.43 -6.06
C GLN A 159 -11.96 4.37 -6.09
N PRO A 160 -12.19 3.17 -5.52
CA PRO A 160 -11.22 2.10 -5.60
C PRO A 160 -11.02 1.67 -7.06
N SER A 161 -9.80 1.27 -7.42
CA SER A 161 -9.55 0.74 -8.76
C SER A 161 -10.34 -0.55 -8.97
N SER A 162 -11.13 -0.63 -10.04
CA SER A 162 -11.76 -1.86 -10.51
C SER A 162 -10.70 -2.80 -11.11
N GLN A 163 -10.00 -3.54 -10.26
CA GLN A 163 -9.13 -4.66 -10.65
C GLN A 163 -9.57 -5.94 -9.95
#